data_AF-A0A443HJ19-F1
#
_entry.id   AF-A0A443HJ19-F1
#
_cell.length_a   1.000
_cell.length_b   1.000
_cell.length_c   1.000
_cell.angle_alpha   90.00
_cell.angle_beta   90.00
_cell.angle_gamma   90.00
#
_symmetry.space_group_name_H-M   'P 1'
#
loop_
_entity.id
_entity.type
_entity.pdbx_description
1 polymer ?
#
loop_
_entity_poly.entity_id
_entity_poly.type
_entity_poly.pdbx_seq_one_letter_code
_entity_poly.pdbx_strand_id
1 'polypeptide(L)'
;MASGLAYCIDEEDAWMLNLSAWSEMIDTRNRSYGTDIVHGVVLSPNRQRKASLGNLKAFPREILDEVLMFLDLDALRAVRQLNRTYFSVATNLPAYKILREHASEVLQIMHMTRTARFFNIYRIFDEFCQPYCRTCGDFGPCVFLMDFTRCCVYCLKFRESYILVSLFDASVQYCLSVSDTKELVTIYTIPGRYGNARDVRQRRRLVRLQDILTLATKIHGSIEESIEAASTYRDDLSRWHFDAVADWQKQNAGETSTAIDELENCRQHSRRPRFPRELKVPSLESGNSDYPAFMASAHFPVWDPSKRVIQKGLYCSACSFVPGSFYSSSKQKHRAILRAYTIEQLPQHFLECEAAKVWDRRRCYRCWSPAPPPIKGDPFLVQADGTFKKDAPI
;
A
#
# COMPACT_ATOMS: atom_id res chain seq x y z
N MET A 1 32.47 -18.65 -15.18
CA MET A 1 31.55 -18.59 -14.04
C MET A 1 30.96 -17.19 -13.98
N ALA A 2 29.64 -17.04 -14.14
CA ALA A 2 29.03 -15.71 -14.17
C ALA A 2 28.76 -15.24 -12.74
N SER A 3 29.53 -14.25 -12.29
CA SER A 3 29.20 -13.44 -11.11
C SER A 3 28.59 -12.12 -11.57
N GLY A 4 27.65 -11.58 -10.79
CA GLY A 4 26.95 -10.33 -11.13
C GLY A 4 26.78 -9.44 -9.90
N LEU A 5 26.55 -8.14 -10.14
CA LEU A 5 26.09 -7.27 -9.08
C LEU A 5 24.57 -7.39 -8.96
N ALA A 6 24.15 -7.53 -7.72
CA ALA A 6 22.77 -7.59 -7.31
C ALA A 6 22.50 -6.49 -6.29
N TYR A 7 21.25 -6.13 -6.12
CA TYR A 7 20.81 -5.28 -5.02
C TYR A 7 19.53 -5.85 -4.42
N CYS A 8 19.27 -5.50 -3.17
CA CYS A 8 17.99 -5.70 -2.52
C CYS A 8 17.26 -4.35 -2.55
N ILE A 9 15.95 -4.38 -2.80
CA ILE A 9 15.12 -3.21 -2.52
C ILE A 9 14.86 -3.22 -1.02
N ASP A 10 15.47 -2.28 -0.33
CA ASP A 10 15.31 -2.13 1.12
C ASP A 10 14.05 -1.31 1.44
N GLU A 11 13.67 -1.31 2.71
CA GLU A 11 12.47 -0.63 3.24
C GLU A 11 12.37 0.84 2.80
N GLU A 12 13.48 1.53 2.54
CA GLU A 12 13.48 2.96 2.18
C GLU A 12 13.02 3.31 0.75
N ASP A 13 12.68 2.32 -0.08
CA ASP A 13 12.17 2.58 -1.43
C ASP A 13 10.70 3.03 -1.40
N ALA A 14 10.48 4.31 -1.71
CA ALA A 14 9.20 5.02 -1.68
C ALA A 14 8.17 4.53 -2.73
N TRP A 15 8.33 3.33 -3.28
CA TRP A 15 7.41 2.80 -4.27
C TRP A 15 6.16 2.25 -3.61
N MET A 16 6.32 1.44 -2.55
CA MET A 16 5.25 0.78 -1.81
C MET A 16 5.02 1.42 -0.43
N LEU A 17 4.03 0.92 0.31
CA LEU A 17 3.80 1.32 1.69
C LEU A 17 5.02 0.94 2.54
N ASN A 18 5.65 1.97 3.13
CA ASN A 18 6.74 1.84 4.07
C ASN A 18 6.58 2.87 5.20
N LEU A 19 6.82 2.46 6.45
CA LEU A 19 6.60 3.28 7.63
C LEU A 19 7.79 4.20 7.95
N SER A 20 9.02 3.84 7.57
CA SER A 20 10.21 4.69 7.74
C SER A 20 10.07 6.01 6.97
N ALA A 21 9.60 5.94 5.72
CA ALA A 21 9.28 7.10 4.89
C ALA A 21 8.12 7.96 5.46
N TRP A 22 7.30 7.38 6.33
CA TRP A 22 6.15 8.04 6.95
C TRP A 22 6.53 8.86 8.18
N SER A 23 7.46 8.35 9.00
CA SER A 23 7.95 9.02 10.21
C SER A 23 8.55 10.39 9.90
N GLU A 24 9.33 10.49 8.82
CA GLU A 24 9.96 11.74 8.38
C GLU A 24 8.94 12.81 7.94
N MET A 25 7.79 12.42 7.39
CA MET A 25 6.74 13.35 6.95
C MET A 25 5.87 13.87 8.10
N ILE A 26 5.67 13.09 9.17
CA ILE A 26 4.89 13.53 10.34
C ILE A 26 5.64 14.60 11.14
N ASP A 27 6.95 14.45 11.29
CA ASP A 27 7.79 15.34 12.11
C ASP A 27 7.82 16.79 11.59
N THR A 28 7.53 17.00 10.30
CA THR A 28 7.63 18.34 9.68
C THR A 28 6.35 19.15 9.69
N ARG A 29 5.15 18.59 9.94
CA ARG A 29 3.91 19.33 9.63
C ARG A 29 2.68 19.23 10.52
N ASN A 30 2.55 18.34 11.51
CA ASN A 30 1.37 18.41 12.39
C ASN A 30 1.55 17.78 13.78
N ARG A 31 1.48 18.65 14.79
CA ARG A 31 1.37 18.36 16.24
C ARG A 31 -0.01 17.89 16.68
N SER A 32 -0.90 17.53 15.75
CA SER A 32 -2.34 17.36 15.97
C SER A 32 -2.87 15.97 15.59
N TYR A 33 -2.01 15.06 15.13
CA TYR A 33 -2.35 13.64 15.00
C TYR A 33 -1.64 12.90 16.14
N GLY A 34 -2.34 12.80 17.26
CA GLY A 34 -1.86 12.08 18.44
C GLY A 34 -1.40 10.67 18.07
N THR A 35 -0.11 10.42 18.28
CA THR A 35 0.42 9.30 19.07
C THR A 35 -0.59 8.21 19.47
N ASP A 36 -1.10 7.43 18.51
CA ASP A 36 -1.75 6.14 18.79
C ASP A 36 -0.87 4.94 18.39
N ILE A 37 0.37 5.22 17.99
CA ILE A 37 1.40 4.21 17.75
C ILE A 37 2.64 4.61 18.55
N VAL A 38 2.55 4.46 19.87
CA VAL A 38 3.73 4.32 20.72
C VAL A 38 3.65 2.93 21.32
N HIS A 39 4.71 2.16 21.09
CA HIS A 39 5.02 0.96 21.84
C HIS A 39 4.89 1.24 23.34
N GLY A 40 3.86 0.66 23.98
CA GLY A 40 3.68 0.80 25.42
C GLY A 40 2.23 0.59 25.82
N VAL A 41 1.79 -0.66 25.87
CA VAL A 41 0.63 -0.99 26.72
C VAL A 41 1.10 -0.81 28.16
N VAL A 42 0.90 0.40 28.72
CA VAL A 42 0.90 0.57 30.17
C VAL A 42 -0.35 -0.12 30.67
N LEU A 43 -0.23 -1.40 31.04
CA LEU A 43 -1.26 -2.06 31.82
C LEU A 43 -1.43 -1.23 33.10
N SER A 44 -2.57 -0.55 33.23
CA SER A 44 -2.91 0.21 34.43
C SER A 44 -2.72 -0.70 35.66
N PRO A 45 -1.90 -0.31 36.66
CA PRO A 45 -1.60 -1.16 37.79
C PRO A 45 -2.74 -1.09 38.80
N ASN A 46 -3.96 -1.50 38.45
CA ASN A 46 -5.01 -1.62 39.47
C ASN A 46 -6.17 -2.57 39.13
N ARG A 47 -5.92 -3.86 39.27
CA ARG A 47 -6.66 -4.79 40.14
C ARG A 47 -6.04 -6.17 39.95
N GLN A 48 -5.48 -6.74 41.01
CA GLN A 48 -5.04 -8.13 41.07
C GLN A 48 -6.27 -9.07 40.98
N ARG A 49 -6.94 -9.10 39.83
CA ARG A 49 -7.68 -10.30 39.43
C ARG A 49 -6.62 -11.31 39.03
N LYS A 50 -6.59 -12.50 39.67
CA LYS A 50 -5.67 -13.59 39.32
C LYS A 50 -5.67 -13.75 37.79
N ALA A 51 -4.56 -13.40 37.15
CA ALA A 51 -4.42 -13.54 35.72
C ALA A 51 -4.58 -15.02 35.39
N SER A 52 -5.64 -15.36 34.66
CA SER A 52 -5.96 -16.74 34.30
C SER A 52 -6.59 -16.77 32.92
N LEU A 53 -6.52 -17.93 32.28
CA LEU A 53 -7.23 -18.22 31.02
C LEU A 53 -8.73 -18.47 31.25
N GLY A 54 -9.22 -18.38 32.49
CA GLY A 54 -10.60 -18.73 32.82
C GLY A 54 -10.89 -20.18 32.45
N ASN A 55 -12.00 -20.42 31.74
CA ASN A 55 -12.38 -21.75 31.27
C ASN A 55 -11.49 -22.28 30.14
N LEU A 56 -10.77 -21.39 29.42
CA LEU A 56 -9.89 -21.82 28.33
C LEU A 56 -8.67 -22.61 28.80
N LYS A 57 -8.36 -22.57 30.11
CA LYS A 57 -7.32 -23.44 30.71
C LYS A 57 -7.61 -24.94 30.57
N ALA A 58 -8.86 -25.31 30.29
CA ALA A 58 -9.27 -26.70 30.13
C ALA A 58 -8.84 -27.28 28.78
N PHE A 59 -8.52 -26.43 27.79
CA PHE A 59 -8.07 -26.87 26.48
C PHE A 59 -6.55 -27.13 26.47
N PRO A 60 -6.09 -28.16 25.73
CA PRO A 60 -4.68 -28.33 25.41
C PRO A 60 -4.10 -27.10 24.72
N ARG A 61 -2.78 -26.90 24.84
CA ARG A 61 -2.08 -25.74 24.29
C ARG A 61 -2.26 -25.65 22.77
N GLU A 62 -2.26 -26.79 22.12
CA GLU A 62 -2.36 -26.96 20.66
C GLU A 62 -3.71 -26.40 20.16
N ILE A 63 -4.79 -26.71 20.87
CA ILE A 63 -6.14 -26.21 20.54
C ILE A 63 -6.22 -24.70 20.76
N LEU A 64 -5.60 -24.18 21.82
CA LEU A 64 -5.53 -22.73 22.05
C LEU A 64 -4.76 -22.03 20.93
N ASP A 65 -3.61 -22.57 20.54
CA ASP A 65 -2.81 -22.02 19.45
C ASP A 65 -3.59 -22.06 18.13
N GLU A 66 -4.30 -23.15 17.83
CA GLU A 66 -5.16 -23.26 16.65
C GLU A 66 -6.28 -22.21 16.64
N VAL A 67 -7.00 -22.04 17.76
CA VAL A 67 -8.02 -20.99 17.90
C VAL A 67 -7.42 -19.60 17.65
N LEU A 68 -6.25 -19.32 18.22
CA LEU A 68 -5.57 -18.04 18.02
C LEU A 68 -5.09 -17.84 16.58
N MET A 69 -4.75 -18.90 15.86
CA MET A 69 -4.37 -18.85 14.44
C MET A 69 -5.52 -18.42 13.54
N PHE A 70 -6.77 -18.72 13.92
CA PHE A 70 -7.97 -18.31 13.18
C PHE A 70 -8.51 -16.93 13.54
N LEU A 71 -7.89 -16.23 14.49
CA LEU A 71 -8.22 -14.84 14.79
C LEU A 71 -7.57 -13.87 13.78
N ASP A 72 -8.31 -12.83 13.41
CA ASP A 72 -7.74 -11.67 12.72
C ASP A 72 -6.85 -10.83 13.65
N LEU A 73 -6.07 -9.91 13.07
CA LEU A 73 -5.11 -9.10 13.84
C LEU A 73 -5.79 -8.16 14.83
N ASP A 74 -6.99 -7.64 14.52
CA ASP A 74 -7.75 -6.77 15.43
C ASP A 74 -8.30 -7.59 16.62
N ALA A 75 -8.83 -8.79 16.36
CA ALA A 75 -9.27 -9.73 17.38
C ALA A 75 -8.11 -10.22 18.26
N LEU A 76 -6.97 -10.56 17.67
CA LEU A 76 -5.77 -10.96 18.42
C LEU A 76 -5.26 -9.80 19.29
N ARG A 77 -5.32 -8.56 18.79
CA ARG A 77 -5.01 -7.36 19.58
C ARG A 77 -5.97 -7.22 20.76
N ALA A 78 -7.26 -7.47 20.59
CA ALA A 78 -8.23 -7.45 21.68
C ALA A 78 -7.94 -8.54 22.73
N VAL A 79 -7.63 -9.76 22.30
CA VAL A 79 -7.26 -10.88 23.19
C VAL A 79 -6.04 -10.52 24.05
N ARG A 80 -5.02 -9.91 23.44
CA ARG A 80 -3.80 -9.47 24.16
C ARG A 80 -4.07 -8.43 25.25
N GLN A 81 -5.19 -7.72 25.19
CA GLN A 81 -5.56 -6.69 26.15
C GLN A 81 -6.40 -7.21 27.33
N LEU A 82 -6.86 -8.46 27.30
CA LEU A 82 -7.75 -9.01 28.34
C LEU A 82 -7.05 -9.14 29.70
N ASN A 83 -5.87 -9.79 29.75
CA ASN A 83 -5.02 -9.89 30.93
C ASN A 83 -3.59 -10.34 30.56
N ARG A 84 -2.68 -10.35 31.55
CA ARG A 84 -1.27 -10.75 31.35
C ARG A 84 -1.10 -12.18 30.83
N THR A 85 -1.99 -13.11 31.18
CA THR A 85 -1.93 -14.50 30.71
C THR A 85 -2.30 -14.59 29.22
N TYR A 86 -3.41 -13.97 28.80
CA TYR A 86 -3.77 -13.90 27.38
C TYR A 86 -2.74 -13.15 26.55
N PHE A 87 -2.18 -12.06 27.09
CA PHE A 87 -1.05 -11.36 26.47
C PHE A 87 0.12 -12.33 26.22
N SER A 88 0.50 -13.10 27.23
CA SER A 88 1.61 -14.06 27.14
C SER A 88 1.32 -15.16 26.11
N VAL A 89 0.14 -15.79 26.16
CA VAL A 89 -0.22 -16.87 25.22
C VAL A 89 -0.24 -16.36 23.78
N ALA A 90 -0.95 -15.25 23.51
CA ALA A 90 -1.03 -14.69 22.16
C ALA A 90 0.33 -14.19 21.65
N THR A 91 1.17 -13.61 22.51
CA THR A 91 2.50 -13.12 22.11
C THR A 91 3.49 -14.26 21.87
N ASN A 92 3.30 -15.41 22.51
CA ASN A 92 4.12 -16.62 22.33
C ASN A 92 3.54 -17.62 21.33
N LEU A 93 2.50 -17.25 20.59
CA LEU A 93 2.02 -18.03 19.44
C LEU A 93 3.14 -18.08 18.38
N PRO A 94 3.68 -19.26 18.00
CA PRO A 94 4.89 -19.36 17.20
C PRO A 94 4.85 -18.57 15.88
N ALA A 95 3.79 -18.76 15.08
CA ALA A 95 3.62 -18.07 13.80
C ALA A 95 3.57 -16.55 13.96
N TYR A 96 2.78 -16.07 14.93
CA TYR A 96 2.66 -14.63 15.20
C TYR A 96 3.95 -14.02 15.75
N LYS A 97 4.71 -14.77 16.57
CA LYS A 97 6.01 -14.34 17.07
C LYS A 97 6.99 -14.10 15.91
N ILE A 98 7.08 -15.04 14.97
CA ILE A 98 7.96 -14.93 13.79
C ILE A 98 7.51 -13.76 12.90
N LEU A 99 6.20 -13.61 12.66
CA LEU A 99 5.67 -12.47 11.89
C LEU A 99 6.02 -11.13 12.55
N ARG A 100 5.93 -11.04 13.88
CA ARG A 100 6.33 -9.83 14.61
C ARG A 100 7.83 -9.55 14.57
N GLU A 101 8.64 -10.58 14.40
CA GLU A 101 10.09 -10.42 14.33
C GLU A 101 10.53 -9.95 12.95
N HIS A 102 9.92 -10.48 11.89
CA HIS A 102 10.42 -10.30 10.53
C HIS A 102 9.48 -9.54 9.57
N ALA A 103 8.23 -9.30 9.96
CA ALA A 103 7.23 -8.62 9.13
C ALA A 103 6.35 -7.66 9.94
N SER A 104 6.88 -7.11 11.04
CA SER A 104 6.13 -6.21 11.93
C SER A 104 5.61 -4.97 11.21
N GLU A 105 6.37 -4.44 10.25
CA GLU A 105 5.98 -3.30 9.44
C GLU A 105 4.69 -3.57 8.66
N VAL A 106 4.59 -4.73 7.99
CA VAL A 106 3.38 -5.12 7.26
C VAL A 106 2.19 -5.25 8.19
N LEU A 107 2.36 -5.83 9.38
CA LEU A 107 1.28 -5.92 10.38
C LEU A 107 0.79 -4.53 10.81
N GLN A 108 1.69 -3.56 10.97
CA GLN A 108 1.34 -2.18 11.29
C GLN A 108 0.63 -1.48 10.12
N ILE A 109 1.14 -1.65 8.89
CA ILE A 109 0.50 -1.17 7.66
C ILE A 109 -0.92 -1.73 7.54
N MET A 110 -1.15 -3.01 7.88
CA MET A 110 -2.48 -3.61 7.84
C MET A 110 -3.46 -2.91 8.79
N HIS A 111 -3.03 -2.57 10.01
CA HIS A 111 -3.87 -1.79 10.92
C HIS A 111 -4.12 -0.36 10.39
N MET A 112 -3.08 0.31 9.88
CA MET A 112 -3.19 1.68 9.35
C MET A 112 -4.11 1.76 8.14
N THR A 113 -4.06 0.76 7.24
CA THR A 113 -4.88 0.66 6.04
C THR A 113 -6.28 0.07 6.30
N ARG A 114 -6.55 -0.35 7.56
CA ARG A 114 -7.78 -1.03 8.02
C ARG A 114 -8.04 -2.39 7.37
N THR A 115 -6.99 -3.08 6.94
CA THR A 115 -7.06 -4.44 6.38
C THR A 115 -6.83 -5.55 7.42
N ALA A 116 -6.34 -5.19 8.60
CA ALA A 116 -6.05 -6.11 9.71
C ALA A 116 -7.19 -7.06 10.11
N ARG A 117 -8.46 -6.62 9.96
CA ARG A 117 -9.67 -7.40 10.28
C ARG A 117 -10.06 -8.45 9.24
N PHE A 118 -9.48 -8.41 8.04
CA PHE A 118 -9.92 -9.27 6.94
C PHE A 118 -9.16 -10.60 6.89
N PHE A 119 -8.02 -10.70 7.58
CA PHE A 119 -7.12 -11.83 7.47
C PHE A 119 -6.73 -12.35 8.85
N ASN A 120 -6.83 -13.66 9.02
CA ASN A 120 -6.36 -14.35 10.21
C ASN A 120 -4.85 -14.63 10.17
N ILE A 121 -4.28 -14.94 11.33
CA ILE A 121 -2.83 -15.22 11.46
C ILE A 121 -2.41 -16.39 10.57
N TYR A 122 -3.24 -17.42 10.46
CA TYR A 122 -3.00 -18.57 9.58
C TYR A 122 -2.75 -18.13 8.14
N ARG A 123 -3.66 -17.34 7.55
CA ARG A 123 -3.54 -16.85 6.18
C ARG A 123 -2.32 -15.96 5.98
N ILE A 124 -2.04 -15.09 6.96
CA ILE A 124 -0.87 -14.21 6.90
C ILE A 124 0.43 -15.03 6.92
N PHE A 125 0.51 -16.03 7.80
CA PHE A 125 1.69 -16.88 7.95
C PHE A 125 1.87 -17.84 6.76
N ASP A 126 0.79 -18.40 6.21
CA ASP A 126 0.88 -19.22 5.00
C ASP A 126 1.47 -18.41 3.84
N GLU A 127 0.95 -17.20 3.59
CA GLU A 127 1.50 -16.34 2.53
C GLU A 127 2.94 -15.89 2.84
N PHE A 128 3.30 -15.79 4.11
CA PHE A 128 4.67 -15.49 4.55
C PHE A 128 5.65 -16.62 4.19
N CYS A 129 5.19 -17.86 4.15
CA CYS A 129 5.99 -19.03 3.79
C CYS A 129 6.01 -19.35 2.28
N GLN A 130 5.17 -18.68 1.49
CA GLN A 130 5.05 -18.92 0.05
C GLN A 130 5.98 -17.97 -0.70
N PRO A 131 6.92 -18.42 -1.56
CA PRO A 131 7.87 -17.49 -2.21
C PRO A 131 7.36 -16.89 -3.54
N TYR A 132 6.37 -17.50 -4.18
CA TYR A 132 6.05 -17.21 -5.57
C TYR A 132 4.82 -16.31 -5.72
N CYS A 133 4.86 -15.45 -6.74
CA CYS A 133 3.74 -14.64 -7.17
C CYS A 133 2.58 -15.53 -7.62
N ARG A 134 1.40 -15.35 -7.01
CA ARG A 134 0.20 -16.15 -7.35
C ARG A 134 -0.33 -15.94 -8.77
N THR A 135 0.09 -14.86 -9.46
CA THR A 135 -0.35 -14.57 -10.83
C THR A 135 0.57 -15.15 -11.91
N CYS A 136 1.88 -15.28 -11.65
CA CYS A 136 2.84 -15.62 -12.72
C CYS A 136 3.94 -16.61 -12.35
N GLY A 137 4.07 -17.00 -11.08
CA GLY A 137 5.09 -17.94 -10.63
C GLY A 137 6.50 -17.37 -10.43
N ASP A 138 6.80 -16.15 -10.89
CA ASP A 138 8.05 -15.47 -10.54
C ASP A 138 8.11 -15.21 -9.02
N PHE A 139 9.30 -14.97 -8.46
CA PHE A 139 9.43 -14.61 -7.04
C PHE A 139 8.60 -13.36 -6.71
N GLY A 140 7.85 -13.42 -5.60
CA GLY A 140 6.95 -12.35 -5.18
C GLY A 140 7.48 -11.62 -3.95
N PRO A 141 8.21 -10.51 -4.09
CA PRO A 141 8.80 -9.77 -2.97
C PRO A 141 7.80 -8.91 -2.18
N CYS A 142 6.54 -8.86 -2.60
CA CYS A 142 5.52 -8.01 -2.01
C CYS A 142 4.18 -8.74 -1.83
N VAL A 143 3.35 -8.20 -0.94
CA VAL A 143 1.96 -8.62 -0.73
C VAL A 143 1.00 -7.52 -1.17
N PHE A 144 -0.08 -7.90 -1.83
CA PHE A 144 -1.22 -7.02 -2.13
C PHE A 144 -2.24 -7.10 -1.01
N LEU A 145 -2.46 -5.99 -0.31
CA LEU A 145 -3.19 -5.96 0.96
C LEU A 145 -4.71 -6.12 0.82
N MET A 146 -5.27 -5.99 -0.38
CA MET A 146 -6.72 -6.13 -0.59
C MET A 146 -7.21 -7.56 -0.34
N ASP A 147 -6.42 -8.55 -0.71
CA ASP A 147 -6.71 -9.98 -0.53
C ASP A 147 -5.54 -10.74 0.13
N PHE A 148 -4.53 -10.01 0.59
CA PHE A 148 -3.30 -10.54 1.20
C PHE A 148 -2.60 -11.57 0.31
N THR A 149 -2.51 -11.28 -0.99
CA THR A 149 -1.93 -12.18 -1.99
C THR A 149 -0.50 -11.76 -2.34
N ARG A 150 0.43 -12.72 -2.36
CA ARG A 150 1.80 -12.50 -2.81
C ARG A 150 1.87 -12.24 -4.30
N CYS A 151 2.60 -11.19 -4.67
CA CYS A 151 2.76 -10.78 -6.05
C CYS A 151 4.18 -10.31 -6.36
N CYS A 152 4.53 -10.34 -7.64
CA CYS A 152 5.73 -9.68 -8.14
C CYS A 152 5.41 -8.24 -8.54
N VAL A 153 6.41 -7.35 -8.48
CA VAL A 153 6.26 -5.92 -8.81
C VAL A 153 5.74 -5.72 -10.24
N TYR A 154 6.16 -6.57 -11.18
CA TYR A 154 5.66 -6.53 -12.56
C TYR A 154 4.14 -6.79 -12.63
N CYS A 155 3.65 -7.85 -12.00
CA CYS A 155 2.21 -8.15 -11.99
C CYS A 155 1.42 -7.07 -11.26
N LEU A 156 1.91 -6.61 -10.11
CA LEU A 156 1.29 -5.53 -9.35
C LEU A 156 1.12 -4.25 -10.19
N LYS A 157 2.08 -3.94 -11.06
CA LYS A 157 2.06 -2.75 -11.93
C LYS A 157 1.19 -2.91 -13.18
N PHE A 158 1.13 -4.10 -13.77
CA PHE A 158 0.61 -4.27 -15.14
C PHE A 158 -0.57 -5.22 -15.28
N ARG A 159 -0.98 -5.95 -14.24
CA ARG A 159 -2.14 -6.86 -14.31
C ARG A 159 -3.39 -6.17 -13.80
N GLU A 160 -4.48 -6.38 -14.52
CA GLU A 160 -5.79 -5.77 -14.25
C GLU A 160 -6.34 -6.12 -12.86
N SER A 161 -6.02 -7.30 -12.35
CA SER A 161 -6.40 -7.76 -11.01
C SER A 161 -5.90 -6.87 -9.86
N TYR A 162 -4.87 -6.05 -10.10
CA TYR A 162 -4.31 -5.13 -9.11
C TYR A 162 -4.69 -3.66 -9.36
N ILE A 163 -5.53 -3.37 -10.35
CA ILE A 163 -5.98 -2.01 -10.62
C ILE A 163 -6.90 -1.53 -9.50
N LEU A 164 -6.46 -0.50 -8.80
CA LEU A 164 -7.22 0.19 -7.77
C LEU A 164 -7.64 1.57 -8.24
N VAL A 165 -8.86 1.94 -7.85
CA VAL A 165 -9.43 3.26 -8.09
C VAL A 165 -9.94 3.84 -6.78
N SER A 166 -10.02 5.17 -6.72
CA SER A 166 -10.70 5.87 -5.62
C SER A 166 -12.17 5.47 -5.61
N LEU A 167 -12.66 5.01 -4.46
CA LEU A 167 -14.07 4.64 -4.33
C LEU A 167 -14.98 5.82 -4.65
N PHE A 168 -14.58 7.03 -4.25
CA PHE A 168 -15.34 8.25 -4.53
C PHE A 168 -15.43 8.51 -6.03
N ASP A 169 -14.29 8.55 -6.72
CA ASP A 169 -14.25 8.84 -8.17
C ASP A 169 -15.00 7.75 -8.96
N ALA A 170 -14.82 6.48 -8.57
CA ALA A 170 -15.55 5.34 -9.12
C ALA A 170 -17.07 5.44 -8.90
N SER A 171 -17.51 5.82 -7.70
CA SER A 171 -18.94 5.93 -7.40
C SER A 171 -19.60 7.01 -8.26
N VAL A 172 -18.90 8.14 -8.48
CA VAL A 172 -19.42 9.21 -9.34
C VAL A 172 -19.38 8.81 -10.82
N GLN A 173 -18.34 8.10 -11.26
CA GLN A 173 -18.21 7.72 -12.67
C GLN A 173 -19.20 6.61 -13.10
N TYR A 174 -19.58 5.71 -12.18
CA TYR A 174 -20.47 4.58 -12.44
C TYR A 174 -21.86 4.73 -11.78
N CYS A 175 -22.22 5.95 -11.36
CA CYS A 175 -23.52 6.25 -10.74
C CYS A 175 -23.89 5.29 -9.60
N LEU A 176 -22.98 5.12 -8.63
CA LEU A 176 -23.16 4.25 -7.48
C LEU A 176 -23.45 5.07 -6.23
N SER A 177 -24.45 4.63 -5.46
CA SER A 177 -24.79 5.27 -4.19
C SER A 177 -23.87 4.79 -3.04
N VAL A 178 -23.92 5.51 -1.93
CA VAL A 178 -23.20 5.12 -0.70
C VAL A 178 -23.72 3.78 -0.15
N SER A 179 -25.03 3.50 -0.31
CA SER A 179 -25.62 2.22 0.08
C SER A 179 -25.08 1.06 -0.76
N ASP A 180 -24.94 1.25 -2.07
CA ASP A 180 -24.46 0.22 -2.99
C ASP A 180 -23.03 -0.20 -2.68
N THR A 181 -22.21 0.77 -2.30
CA THR A 181 -20.77 0.57 -2.07
C THR A 181 -20.40 0.15 -0.64
N LYS A 182 -21.39 -0.04 0.24
CA LYS A 182 -21.16 -0.34 1.67
C LYS A 182 -20.49 -1.69 1.90
N GLU A 183 -20.81 -2.68 1.07
CA GLU A 183 -20.29 -4.04 1.18
C GLU A 183 -18.96 -4.26 0.45
N LEU A 184 -18.50 -3.27 -0.33
CA LEU A 184 -17.24 -3.37 -1.05
C LEU A 184 -16.06 -3.42 -0.08
N VAL A 185 -15.17 -4.39 -0.30
CA VAL A 185 -13.87 -4.42 0.36
C VAL A 185 -13.08 -3.21 -0.11
N THR A 186 -12.69 -2.36 0.84
CA THR A 186 -11.89 -1.16 0.55
C THR A 186 -10.67 -1.10 1.43
N ILE A 187 -9.60 -0.54 0.89
CA ILE A 187 -8.40 -0.22 1.64
C ILE A 187 -8.29 1.28 1.79
N TYR A 188 -7.80 1.72 2.94
CA TYR A 188 -7.50 3.12 3.13
C TYR A 188 -6.03 3.42 2.79
N THR A 189 -5.79 4.46 2.00
CA THR A 189 -4.43 4.93 1.73
C THR A 189 -3.77 5.46 3.00
N ILE A 190 -2.45 5.46 3.02
CA ILE A 190 -1.68 6.20 4.01
C ILE A 190 -1.15 7.49 3.32
N PRO A 191 -1.21 8.68 3.93
CA PRO A 191 -0.72 9.90 3.25
C PRO A 191 0.80 9.93 2.99
N GLY A 192 1.30 9.73 1.78
CA GLY A 192 2.74 9.70 1.52
C GLY A 192 3.09 9.82 0.04
N ARG A 193 4.38 9.66 -0.28
CA ARG A 193 4.84 9.58 -1.67
C ARG A 193 4.88 8.11 -2.10
N TYR A 194 4.31 7.82 -3.28
CA TYR A 194 4.18 6.47 -3.81
C TYR A 194 4.67 6.41 -5.25
N GLY A 195 5.72 5.63 -5.50
CA GLY A 195 6.34 5.54 -6.81
C GLY A 195 6.73 6.93 -7.33
N ASN A 196 6.30 7.26 -8.54
CA ASN A 196 6.49 8.59 -9.13
C ASN A 196 5.32 9.55 -8.89
N ALA A 197 4.31 9.13 -8.12
CA ALA A 197 3.10 9.93 -7.89
C ALA A 197 3.40 11.18 -7.04
N ARG A 198 2.54 12.19 -7.21
CA ARG A 198 2.50 13.36 -6.30
C ARG A 198 2.15 12.90 -4.88
N ASP A 199 2.63 13.65 -3.89
CA ASP A 199 2.33 13.38 -2.48
C ASP A 199 0.82 13.21 -2.26
N VAL A 200 0.43 12.04 -1.76
CA VAL A 200 -0.92 11.76 -1.29
C VAL A 200 -1.09 12.44 0.05
N ARG A 201 -1.68 13.63 0.06
CA ARG A 201 -1.86 14.41 1.30
C ARG A 201 -3.06 13.99 2.13
N GLN A 202 -4.04 13.34 1.50
CA GLN A 202 -5.31 12.99 2.12
C GLN A 202 -5.55 11.49 2.03
N ARG A 203 -6.09 10.96 3.13
CA ARG A 203 -6.53 9.58 3.22
C ARG A 203 -7.72 9.36 2.28
N ARG A 204 -7.61 8.38 1.39
CA ARG A 204 -8.65 7.98 0.43
C ARG A 204 -9.03 6.52 0.66
N ARG A 205 -10.24 6.15 0.24
CA ARG A 205 -10.65 4.74 0.13
C ARG A 205 -10.38 4.28 -1.29
N LEU A 206 -9.62 3.20 -1.44
CA LEU A 206 -9.39 2.54 -2.71
C LEU A 206 -10.17 1.23 -2.77
N VAL A 207 -10.56 0.85 -3.98
CA VAL A 207 -11.32 -0.36 -4.29
C VAL A 207 -10.81 -0.93 -5.62
N ARG A 208 -10.92 -2.25 -5.82
CA ARG A 208 -10.58 -2.86 -7.12
C ARG A 208 -11.53 -2.38 -8.19
N LEU A 209 -10.99 -2.02 -9.34
CA LEU A 209 -11.80 -1.60 -10.48
C LEU A 209 -12.78 -2.71 -10.90
N GLN A 210 -12.34 -3.97 -10.88
CA GLN A 210 -13.18 -5.12 -11.21
C GLN A 210 -14.40 -5.27 -10.29
N ASP A 211 -14.24 -4.99 -8.99
CA ASP A 211 -15.36 -5.03 -8.03
C ASP A 211 -16.39 -3.93 -8.32
N ILE A 212 -15.92 -2.74 -8.73
CA ILE A 212 -16.78 -1.64 -9.16
C ILE A 212 -17.52 -1.97 -10.45
N LEU A 213 -16.84 -2.49 -11.46
CA LEU A 213 -17.47 -2.86 -12.73
C LEU A 213 -18.53 -3.94 -12.53
N THR A 214 -18.23 -4.93 -11.68
CA THR A 214 -19.20 -5.98 -11.31
C THR A 214 -20.43 -5.40 -10.61
N LEU A 215 -20.23 -4.49 -9.66
CA LEU A 215 -21.32 -3.84 -8.94
C LEU A 215 -22.16 -2.94 -9.86
N ALA A 216 -21.51 -2.15 -10.73
CA ALA A 216 -22.17 -1.27 -11.68
C ALA A 216 -23.05 -2.06 -12.67
N THR A 217 -22.52 -3.15 -13.22
CA THR A 217 -23.28 -4.06 -14.09
C THR A 217 -24.49 -4.65 -13.36
N LYS A 218 -24.31 -5.04 -12.09
CA LYS A 218 -25.40 -5.60 -11.28
C LYS A 218 -26.54 -4.60 -11.04
N ILE A 219 -26.24 -3.31 -10.88
CA ILE A 219 -27.23 -2.27 -10.55
C ILE A 219 -27.89 -1.71 -11.81
N HIS A 220 -27.09 -1.40 -12.83
CA HIS A 220 -27.55 -0.68 -14.02
C HIS A 220 -27.87 -1.59 -15.21
N GLY A 221 -27.52 -2.89 -15.14
CA GLY A 221 -27.69 -3.86 -16.23
C GLY A 221 -26.43 -4.02 -17.08
N SER A 222 -25.77 -2.90 -17.40
CA SER A 222 -24.51 -2.86 -18.16
C SER A 222 -23.61 -1.70 -17.69
N ILE A 223 -22.35 -1.72 -18.15
CA ILE A 223 -21.40 -0.63 -17.87
C ILE A 223 -21.79 0.62 -18.66
N GLU A 224 -22.29 0.45 -19.88
CA GLU A 224 -22.73 1.52 -20.77
C GLU A 224 -23.90 2.29 -20.14
N GLU A 225 -24.94 1.59 -19.66
CA GLU A 225 -26.08 2.20 -18.95
C GLU A 225 -25.64 2.91 -17.67
N SER A 226 -24.70 2.32 -16.93
CA SER A 226 -24.12 2.94 -15.74
C SER A 226 -23.40 4.27 -16.06
N ILE A 227 -22.65 4.33 -17.16
CA ILE A 227 -21.94 5.53 -17.61
C ILE A 227 -22.95 6.60 -18.09
N GLU A 228 -24.00 6.22 -18.79
CA GLU A 228 -25.06 7.12 -19.25
C GLU A 228 -25.82 7.73 -18.07
N ALA A 229 -26.21 6.92 -17.08
CA ALA A 229 -26.81 7.37 -15.83
C ALA A 229 -25.87 8.34 -15.09
N ALA A 230 -24.58 8.04 -15.04
CA ALA A 230 -23.58 8.91 -14.42
C ALA A 230 -23.41 10.24 -15.18
N SER A 231 -23.50 10.24 -16.51
CA SER A 231 -23.45 11.46 -17.32
C SER A 231 -24.64 12.36 -16.98
N THR A 232 -25.85 11.79 -17.00
CA THR A 232 -27.09 12.51 -16.68
C THR A 232 -27.02 13.14 -15.28
N TYR A 233 -26.56 12.37 -14.28
CA TYR A 233 -26.37 12.88 -12.92
C TYR A 233 -25.35 14.03 -12.83
N ARG A 234 -24.25 13.97 -13.59
CA ARG A 234 -23.25 15.05 -13.64
C ARG A 234 -23.79 16.30 -14.32
N ASP A 235 -24.62 16.16 -15.36
CA ASP A 235 -25.26 17.28 -16.03
C ASP A 235 -26.25 17.99 -15.08
N ASP A 236 -27.03 17.23 -14.32
CA ASP A 236 -27.91 17.75 -13.27
C ASP A 236 -27.14 18.54 -12.21
N LEU A 237 -26.03 17.97 -11.72
CA LEU A 237 -25.19 18.61 -10.72
C LEU A 237 -24.51 19.89 -11.27
N SER A 238 -24.13 19.87 -12.54
CA SER A 238 -23.54 21.04 -13.22
C SER A 238 -24.57 22.16 -13.33
N ARG A 239 -25.82 21.84 -13.71
CA ARG A 239 -26.93 22.82 -13.71
C ARG A 239 -27.15 23.42 -12.33
N TRP A 240 -27.25 22.58 -11.30
CA TRP A 240 -27.37 23.03 -9.91
C TRP A 240 -26.20 23.93 -9.48
N HIS A 241 -24.98 23.61 -9.90
CA HIS A 241 -23.81 24.44 -9.62
C HIS A 241 -23.91 25.83 -10.26
N PHE A 242 -24.34 25.91 -11.53
CA PHE A 242 -24.54 27.20 -12.20
C PHE A 242 -25.62 28.04 -11.51
N ASP A 243 -26.75 27.44 -11.12
CA ASP A 243 -27.81 28.12 -10.38
C ASP A 243 -27.30 28.66 -9.04
N ALA A 244 -26.56 27.84 -8.29
CA ALA A 244 -25.97 28.25 -7.01
C ALA A 244 -24.94 29.40 -7.18
N VAL A 245 -24.14 29.38 -8.25
CA VAL A 245 -23.18 30.46 -8.55
C VAL A 245 -23.93 31.75 -8.89
N ALA A 246 -25.00 31.67 -9.69
CA ALA A 246 -25.83 32.82 -10.03
C ALA A 246 -26.49 33.43 -8.78
N ASP A 247 -27.01 32.61 -7.88
CA ASP A 247 -27.60 33.06 -6.62
C ASP A 247 -26.56 33.67 -5.67
N TRP A 248 -25.37 33.07 -5.59
CA TRP A 248 -24.25 33.64 -4.85
C TRP A 248 -23.86 35.00 -5.43
N GLN A 249 -23.77 35.15 -6.75
CA GLN A 249 -23.46 36.43 -7.40
C GLN A 249 -24.51 37.49 -7.07
N LYS A 250 -25.80 37.19 -7.17
CA LYS A 250 -26.90 38.13 -6.82
C LYS A 250 -26.80 38.59 -5.37
N GLN A 251 -26.50 37.69 -4.44
CA GLN A 251 -26.36 38.01 -3.01
C GLN A 251 -25.14 38.90 -2.71
N ASN A 252 -24.12 38.89 -3.56
CA ASN A 252 -22.88 39.65 -3.37
C ASN A 252 -22.75 40.85 -4.34
N ALA A 253 -23.75 41.14 -5.19
CA ALA A 253 -23.71 42.14 -6.25
C ALA A 253 -23.80 43.62 -5.78
N GLY A 254 -23.49 43.92 -4.52
CA GLY A 254 -23.59 45.27 -3.95
C GLY A 254 -22.47 45.71 -3.01
N GLU A 255 -21.46 44.87 -2.74
CA GLU A 255 -20.37 45.19 -1.80
C GLU A 255 -19.07 45.56 -2.51
N THR A 256 -19.04 46.72 -3.17
CA THR A 256 -17.78 47.47 -3.39
C THR A 256 -17.46 48.22 -2.10
N SER A 257 -16.83 47.56 -1.13
CA SER A 257 -16.30 48.24 0.05
C SER A 257 -15.12 49.10 -0.38
N THR A 258 -15.28 50.42 -0.33
CA THR A 258 -14.14 51.32 -0.18
C THR A 258 -13.54 51.09 1.19
N ALA A 259 -12.19 51.04 1.29
CA ALA A 259 -11.41 50.68 2.48
C ALA A 259 -11.68 51.48 3.78
N ILE A 260 -12.63 52.41 3.76
CA ILE A 260 -13.02 53.28 4.88
C ILE A 260 -14.11 52.63 5.76
N ASP A 261 -14.98 51.75 5.21
CA ASP A 261 -16.08 51.14 5.97
C ASP A 261 -15.67 49.91 6.82
N GLU A 262 -14.46 49.38 6.63
CA GLU A 262 -13.99 48.16 7.32
C GLU A 262 -13.56 48.41 8.77
N LEU A 263 -13.27 49.66 9.16
CA LEU A 263 -12.78 50.01 10.50
C LEU A 263 -13.90 50.19 11.56
N GLU A 264 -15.13 50.57 11.15
CA GLU A 264 -16.23 50.82 12.11
C GLU A 264 -17.15 49.61 12.35
N ASN A 265 -17.17 48.59 11.48
CA ASN A 265 -18.21 47.56 11.50
C ASN A 265 -17.76 46.15 11.96
N CYS A 266 -16.63 46.06 12.67
CA CYS A 266 -16.00 44.81 13.12
C CYS A 266 -16.81 43.94 14.13
N ARG A 267 -18.08 44.25 14.44
CA ARG A 267 -18.86 43.51 15.46
C ARG A 267 -20.12 42.81 14.96
N GLN A 268 -20.47 42.90 13.68
CA GLN A 268 -21.69 42.27 13.14
C GLN A 268 -21.47 41.61 11.76
N HIS A 269 -20.29 41.04 11.50
CA HIS A 269 -20.07 40.32 10.25
C HIS A 269 -20.87 39.01 10.20
N SER A 270 -22.05 39.08 9.60
CA SER A 270 -22.66 37.96 8.89
C SER A 270 -21.62 37.43 7.91
N ARG A 271 -21.09 36.23 8.15
CA ARG A 271 -20.05 35.66 7.30
C ARG A 271 -20.56 35.60 5.87
N ARG A 272 -19.86 36.24 4.92
CA ARG A 272 -20.16 36.14 3.49
C ARG A 272 -20.37 34.66 3.11
N PRO A 273 -21.41 34.32 2.34
CA PRO A 273 -21.64 32.94 1.92
C PRO A 273 -20.43 32.44 1.11
N ARG A 274 -20.04 31.18 1.32
CA ARG A 274 -18.91 30.59 0.58
C ARG A 274 -19.30 30.41 -0.88
N PHE A 275 -18.37 30.71 -1.78
CA PHE A 275 -18.54 30.45 -3.21
C PHE A 275 -18.85 28.95 -3.43
N PRO A 276 -19.89 28.59 -4.21
CA PRO A 276 -20.22 27.21 -4.53
C PRO A 276 -19.04 26.48 -5.16
N ARG A 277 -18.80 25.22 -4.76
CA ARG A 277 -17.71 24.41 -5.33
C ARG A 277 -18.23 23.53 -6.45
N GLU A 278 -17.51 23.52 -7.56
CA GLU A 278 -17.73 22.59 -8.66
C GLU A 278 -17.23 21.19 -8.27
N LEU A 279 -18.02 20.15 -8.55
CA LEU A 279 -17.54 18.77 -8.43
C LEU A 279 -16.70 18.42 -9.66
N LYS A 280 -15.38 18.36 -9.47
CA LYS A 280 -14.47 17.88 -10.52
C LYS A 280 -14.32 16.37 -10.44
N VAL A 281 -14.79 15.67 -11.47
CA VAL A 281 -14.67 14.21 -11.59
C VAL A 281 -13.51 13.92 -12.54
N PRO A 282 -12.40 13.33 -12.07
CA PRO A 282 -11.34 12.88 -12.97
C PRO A 282 -11.87 11.78 -13.89
N SER A 283 -11.48 11.77 -15.17
CA SER A 283 -11.67 10.59 -16.00
C SER A 283 -10.90 9.42 -15.40
N LEU A 284 -11.56 8.28 -15.15
CA LEU A 284 -10.90 7.03 -14.78
C LEU A 284 -10.21 6.34 -15.96
N GLU A 285 -10.07 7.00 -17.12
CA GLU A 285 -9.38 6.45 -18.29
C GLU A 285 -8.09 5.73 -17.89
N SER A 286 -8.12 4.44 -18.19
CA SER A 286 -7.12 3.45 -17.82
C SER A 286 -5.77 3.84 -18.41
N GLY A 287 -4.82 4.24 -17.57
CA GLY A 287 -3.41 4.17 -17.96
C GLY A 287 -2.46 5.15 -17.29
N ASN A 288 -2.93 6.26 -16.71
CA ASN A 288 -2.02 7.34 -16.30
C ASN A 288 -2.13 7.82 -14.84
N SER A 289 -2.96 7.21 -13.98
CA SER A 289 -2.82 7.48 -12.55
C SER A 289 -1.69 6.60 -12.00
N ASP A 290 -0.52 7.19 -11.82
CA ASP A 290 0.66 6.56 -11.23
C ASP A 290 0.32 5.89 -9.87
N TYR A 291 0.09 4.58 -9.97
CA TYR A 291 0.26 3.52 -8.97
C TYR A 291 -0.61 3.47 -7.68
N PRO A 292 -1.95 3.57 -7.75
CA PRO A 292 -2.83 3.18 -6.64
C PRO A 292 -2.55 1.77 -6.09
N ALA A 293 -2.10 0.83 -6.94
CA ALA A 293 -1.71 -0.51 -6.54
C ALA A 293 -0.59 -0.51 -5.49
N PHE A 294 0.39 0.39 -5.60
CA PHE A 294 1.46 0.48 -4.62
C PHE A 294 1.00 1.05 -3.27
N MET A 295 -0.05 1.88 -3.28
CA MET A 295 -0.71 2.38 -2.06
C MET A 295 -1.49 1.29 -1.31
N ALA A 296 -1.52 0.08 -1.84
CA ALA A 296 -2.16 -1.09 -1.26
C ALA A 296 -1.24 -2.31 -1.26
N SER A 297 0.07 -2.10 -1.32
CA SER A 297 1.06 -3.16 -1.26
C SER A 297 2.20 -2.78 -0.31
N ALA A 298 2.83 -3.79 0.27
CA ALA A 298 4.04 -3.61 1.06
C ALA A 298 5.06 -4.69 0.69
N HIS A 299 6.34 -4.39 0.89
CA HIS A 299 7.38 -5.41 0.86
C HIS A 299 7.07 -6.46 1.92
N PHE A 300 7.14 -7.73 1.52
CA PHE A 300 6.81 -8.84 2.41
C PHE A 300 7.83 -9.95 2.20
N PRO A 301 8.75 -10.15 3.16
CA PRO A 301 9.76 -11.18 3.03
C PRO A 301 9.14 -12.58 2.96
N VAL A 302 9.95 -13.56 2.62
CA VAL A 302 9.59 -14.97 2.67
C VAL A 302 10.30 -15.60 3.86
N TRP A 303 9.55 -16.32 4.69
CA TRP A 303 10.12 -17.18 5.73
C TRP A 303 10.21 -18.61 5.23
N ASP A 304 11.42 -19.15 5.14
CA ASP A 304 11.64 -20.57 4.87
C ASP A 304 11.58 -21.35 6.19
N PRO A 305 10.53 -22.15 6.46
CA PRO A 305 10.40 -22.88 7.72
C PRO A 305 11.46 -23.97 7.90
N SER A 306 12.02 -24.49 6.80
CA SER A 306 13.01 -25.57 6.82
C SER A 306 14.38 -25.04 7.20
N LYS A 307 14.77 -23.90 6.63
CA LYS A 307 16.05 -23.25 6.90
C LYS A 307 16.00 -22.29 8.10
N ARG A 308 14.79 -21.86 8.50
CA ARG A 308 14.55 -20.82 9.51
C ARG A 308 15.26 -19.50 9.17
N VAL A 309 15.18 -19.10 7.91
CA VAL A 309 15.78 -17.87 7.40
C VAL A 309 14.74 -17.03 6.67
N ILE A 310 14.99 -15.73 6.67
CA ILE A 310 14.26 -14.79 5.84
C ILE A 310 14.93 -14.68 4.49
N GLN A 311 14.12 -14.63 3.44
CA GLN A 311 14.54 -14.37 2.09
C GLN A 311 13.83 -13.13 1.55
N LYS A 312 14.62 -12.17 1.09
CA LYS A 312 14.17 -10.98 0.38
C LYS A 312 14.33 -11.14 -1.13
N GLY A 313 13.67 -10.27 -1.89
CA GLY A 313 13.79 -10.25 -3.34
C GLY A 313 15.07 -9.58 -3.79
N LEU A 314 15.86 -10.29 -4.58
CA LEU A 314 17.10 -9.80 -5.17
C LEU A 314 16.89 -9.36 -6.61
N TYR A 315 17.56 -8.29 -7.03
CA TYR A 315 17.42 -7.73 -8.35
C TYR A 315 18.79 -7.66 -9.05
N CYS A 316 18.80 -7.94 -10.35
CA CYS A 316 20.01 -7.81 -11.15
C CYS A 316 20.26 -6.34 -11.48
N SER A 317 21.37 -5.78 -11.00
CA SER A 317 21.74 -4.39 -11.29
C SER A 317 21.85 -4.14 -12.80
N ALA A 318 22.41 -5.08 -13.58
CA ALA A 318 22.53 -4.94 -15.03
C ALA A 318 21.17 -4.77 -15.73
N CYS A 319 20.15 -5.52 -15.30
CA CYS A 319 18.81 -5.44 -15.85
C CYS A 319 18.19 -4.06 -15.61
N SER A 320 18.47 -3.44 -14.46
CA SER A 320 17.97 -2.11 -14.10
C SER A 320 18.65 -0.96 -14.86
N PHE A 321 19.84 -1.18 -15.42
CA PHE A 321 20.68 -0.14 -16.04
C PHE A 321 20.73 -0.14 -17.58
N VAL A 322 19.93 -0.95 -18.28
CA VAL A 322 19.98 -1.02 -19.76
C VAL A 322 19.72 0.37 -20.38
N PRO A 323 20.65 0.96 -21.16
CA PRO A 323 20.47 2.28 -21.78
C PRO A 323 19.24 2.31 -22.70
N GLY A 324 18.44 3.38 -22.62
CA GLY A 324 17.19 3.52 -23.39
C GLY A 324 15.98 2.75 -22.84
N SER A 325 16.06 2.22 -21.61
CA SER A 325 15.00 1.44 -20.97
C SER A 325 13.75 2.23 -20.57
N PHE A 326 13.89 3.50 -20.18
CA PHE A 326 12.78 4.31 -19.64
C PHE A 326 11.79 4.82 -20.70
N TYR A 327 12.18 4.84 -21.97
CA TYR A 327 11.31 5.27 -23.09
C TYR A 327 10.81 4.09 -23.93
N SER A 328 11.14 2.86 -23.56
CA SER A 328 10.79 1.67 -24.33
C SER A 328 9.52 1.03 -23.79
N SER A 329 8.43 1.05 -24.58
CA SER A 329 7.12 0.44 -24.26
C SER A 329 7.10 -1.10 -24.19
N SER A 330 8.26 -1.76 -24.23
CA SER A 330 8.33 -3.22 -24.30
C SER A 330 8.06 -3.85 -22.93
N LYS A 331 6.96 -4.61 -22.85
CA LYS A 331 6.59 -5.43 -21.68
C LYS A 331 7.75 -6.32 -21.20
N GLN A 332 8.54 -6.85 -22.13
CA GLN A 332 9.67 -7.72 -21.83
C GLN A 332 10.79 -7.00 -21.06
N LYS A 333 11.06 -5.73 -21.40
CA LYS A 333 12.05 -4.91 -20.68
C LYS A 333 11.57 -4.54 -19.27
N HIS A 334 10.31 -4.13 -19.13
CA HIS A 334 9.73 -3.88 -17.80
C HIS A 334 9.78 -5.13 -16.92
N ARG A 335 9.53 -6.31 -17.49
CA ARG A 335 9.64 -7.56 -16.76
C ARG A 335 11.07 -7.82 -16.29
N ALA A 336 12.09 -7.60 -17.13
CA ALA A 336 13.48 -7.79 -16.74
C ALA A 336 13.92 -6.87 -15.58
N ILE A 337 13.52 -5.60 -15.61
CA ILE A 337 13.86 -4.61 -14.57
C ILE A 337 13.17 -4.92 -13.23
N LEU A 338 11.88 -5.28 -13.28
CA LEU A 338 11.05 -5.45 -12.09
C LEU A 338 11.06 -6.88 -11.54
N ARG A 339 11.81 -7.81 -12.16
CA ARG A 339 11.87 -9.20 -11.72
C ARG A 339 12.82 -9.33 -10.55
N ALA A 340 12.25 -9.74 -9.43
CA ALA A 340 12.99 -10.22 -8.27
C ALA A 340 13.34 -11.70 -8.45
N TYR A 341 14.42 -12.11 -7.80
CA TYR A 341 14.94 -13.48 -7.77
C TYR A 341 15.16 -13.90 -6.32
N THR A 342 15.04 -15.20 -6.07
CA THR A 342 15.62 -15.80 -4.87
C THR A 342 17.14 -15.84 -4.98
N ILE A 343 17.81 -16.08 -3.86
CA ILE A 343 19.27 -16.23 -3.83
C ILE A 343 19.75 -17.41 -4.67
N GLU A 344 18.96 -18.48 -4.73
CA GLU A 344 19.24 -19.66 -5.53
C GLU A 344 19.00 -19.43 -7.03
N GLN A 345 18.04 -18.57 -7.39
CA GLN A 345 17.69 -18.29 -8.78
C GLN A 345 18.65 -17.31 -9.47
N LEU A 346 19.25 -16.40 -8.70
CA LEU A 346 20.00 -15.28 -9.27
C LEU A 346 21.29 -15.69 -10.02
N PRO A 347 22.10 -16.67 -9.55
CA PRO A 347 23.27 -17.13 -10.30
C PRO A 347 22.91 -17.68 -11.68
N GLN A 348 21.82 -18.46 -11.77
CA GLN A 348 21.33 -18.98 -13.05
C GLN A 348 20.92 -17.83 -13.98
N HIS A 349 20.24 -16.81 -13.45
CA HIS A 349 19.90 -15.62 -14.22
C HIS A 349 21.15 -14.94 -14.81
N PHE A 350 22.26 -14.81 -14.08
CA PHE A 350 23.46 -14.17 -14.61
C PHE A 350 24.11 -14.90 -15.78
N LEU A 351 23.96 -16.22 -15.89
CA LEU A 351 24.46 -17.00 -17.04
C LEU A 351 23.71 -16.62 -18.34
N GLU A 352 22.42 -16.31 -18.21
CA GLU A 352 21.52 -16.04 -19.33
C GLU A 352 21.31 -14.54 -19.58
N CYS A 353 21.69 -13.67 -18.63
CA CYS A 353 21.41 -12.25 -18.68
C CYS A 353 22.30 -11.51 -19.69
N GLU A 354 21.74 -11.18 -20.86
CA GLU A 354 22.41 -10.37 -21.89
C GLU A 354 22.87 -9.01 -21.36
N ALA A 355 22.06 -8.37 -20.50
CA ALA A 355 22.45 -7.10 -19.89
C ALA A 355 23.73 -7.26 -19.05
N ALA A 356 23.83 -8.33 -18.25
CA ALA A 356 25.01 -8.61 -17.44
C ALA A 356 26.25 -8.95 -18.29
N LYS A 357 26.08 -9.57 -19.47
CA LYS A 357 27.18 -9.89 -20.40
C LYS A 357 27.81 -8.63 -21.02
N VAL A 358 27.00 -7.61 -21.28
CA VAL A 358 27.46 -6.34 -21.91
C VAL A 358 27.81 -5.27 -20.87
N TRP A 359 27.43 -5.49 -19.60
CA TRP A 359 27.62 -4.50 -18.54
C TRP A 359 29.08 -4.36 -18.11
N ASP A 360 29.70 -3.25 -18.52
CA ASP A 360 31.03 -2.86 -18.08
C ASP A 360 30.98 -2.24 -16.67
N ARG A 361 31.47 -3.00 -15.68
CA ARG A 361 31.58 -2.59 -14.27
C ARG A 361 32.32 -1.25 -14.06
N ARG A 362 33.11 -0.77 -15.04
CA ARG A 362 33.89 0.48 -14.97
C ARG A 362 33.16 1.73 -15.46
N ARG A 363 32.09 1.60 -16.25
CA ARG A 363 31.39 2.77 -16.86
C ARG A 363 30.33 3.42 -15.96
N CYS A 364 30.05 2.85 -14.80
CA CYS A 364 28.87 3.20 -14.02
C CYS A 364 29.00 4.44 -13.11
N TYR A 365 30.21 4.85 -12.71
CA TYR A 365 30.37 5.90 -11.70
C TYR A 365 30.40 7.35 -12.24
N ARG A 366 30.61 7.57 -13.55
CA ARG A 366 30.86 8.92 -14.10
C ARG A 366 29.70 9.57 -14.87
N CYS A 367 28.58 8.86 -15.07
CA CYS A 367 27.52 9.28 -16.00
C CYS A 367 26.23 9.78 -15.30
N TRP A 368 26.36 10.39 -14.12
CA TRP A 368 25.24 10.97 -13.38
C TRP A 368 24.72 12.26 -14.06
N SER A 369 23.68 12.16 -14.91
CA SER A 369 22.47 13.04 -14.93
C SER A 369 21.80 13.18 -16.32
N PRO A 370 20.46 13.42 -16.39
CA PRO A 370 19.49 13.38 -15.30
C PRO A 370 18.95 11.95 -15.16
N ALA A 371 19.18 11.38 -13.98
CA ALA A 371 18.82 10.01 -13.65
C ALA A 371 17.28 9.83 -13.54
N PRO A 372 16.74 8.64 -13.87
CA PRO A 372 15.51 8.17 -13.24
C PRO A 372 15.74 8.02 -11.73
N PRO A 373 14.69 8.03 -10.88
CA PRO A 373 14.87 8.01 -9.43
C PRO A 373 15.75 6.81 -9.02
N PRO A 374 16.69 7.01 -8.07
CA PRO A 374 17.60 5.96 -7.65
C PRO A 374 16.77 4.80 -7.12
N ILE A 375 16.94 3.62 -7.71
CA ILE A 375 16.53 2.38 -7.06
C ILE A 375 17.49 2.23 -5.88
N LYS A 376 17.00 2.39 -4.65
CA LYS A 376 17.86 2.39 -3.46
C LYS A 376 18.29 0.96 -3.12
N GLY A 377 19.50 0.84 -2.60
CA GLY A 377 20.14 -0.42 -2.23
C GLY A 377 21.56 -0.48 -2.77
N ASP A 378 22.54 -0.65 -1.88
CA ASP A 378 23.94 -0.74 -2.30
C ASP A 378 24.18 -2.06 -3.05
N PRO A 379 24.69 -2.01 -4.29
CA PRO A 379 24.91 -3.22 -5.06
C PRO A 379 26.03 -4.05 -4.44
N PHE A 380 25.81 -5.35 -4.33
CA PHE A 380 26.78 -6.31 -3.82
C PHE A 380 27.05 -7.42 -4.84
N LEU A 381 28.24 -8.02 -4.73
CA LEU A 381 28.67 -9.09 -5.63
C LEU A 381 28.07 -10.42 -5.19
N VAL A 382 27.35 -11.07 -6.10
CA VAL A 382 26.88 -12.44 -5.94
C VAL A 382 27.70 -13.34 -6.86
N GLN A 383 28.32 -14.35 -6.26
CA GLN A 383 29.15 -15.35 -6.92
C GLN A 383 28.28 -16.38 -7.64
N ALA A 384 28.90 -17.16 -8.53
CA ALA A 384 28.20 -18.17 -9.32
C ALA A 384 27.63 -19.33 -8.48
N ASP A 385 28.15 -19.53 -7.27
CA ASP A 385 27.66 -20.51 -6.30
C ASP A 385 26.56 -19.94 -5.36
N GLY A 386 26.11 -18.70 -5.61
CA GLY A 386 25.12 -18.01 -4.79
C GLY A 386 25.69 -17.37 -3.52
N THR A 387 27.01 -17.45 -3.28
CA THR A 387 27.65 -16.79 -2.13
C THR A 387 27.87 -15.30 -2.38
N PHE A 388 27.95 -14.53 -1.30
CA PHE A 388 28.11 -13.09 -1.31
C PHE A 388 29.09 -12.69 -0.20
N LYS A 389 29.68 -11.49 -0.29
CA LYS A 389 30.53 -10.97 0.78
C LYS A 389 29.67 -10.77 2.05
N LYS A 390 30.28 -10.97 3.22
CA LYS A 390 29.63 -11.02 4.55
C LYS A 390 28.75 -9.82 4.93
N ASP A 391 28.83 -8.70 4.20
CA ASP A 391 28.14 -7.45 4.52
C ASP A 391 26.93 -7.16 3.61
N ALA A 392 26.41 -8.17 2.87
CA ALA A 392 25.23 -7.98 2.02
C ALA A 392 23.92 -7.96 2.85
N PRO A 393 22.95 -7.09 2.52
CA PRO A 393 21.68 -6.95 3.24
C PRO A 393 20.68 -8.06 2.85
N ILE A 394 20.98 -9.31 3.21
CA ILE A 394 20.16 -10.50 2.85
C ILE A 394 19.55 -11.14 4.09
#